data_AF-A0A914XXD7-F1
#
_entry.id   AF-A0A914XXD7-F1
#
_cell.length_a   1.000
_cell.length_b   1.000
_cell.length_c   1.000
_cell.angle_alpha   90.00
_cell.angle_beta   90.00
_cell.angle_gamma   90.00
#
_symmetry.space_group_name_H-M   'P 1'
#
loop_
_entity.id
_entity.type
_entity.pdbx_description
1 polymer ?
#
loop_
_entity_poly.entity_id
_entity_poly.type
_entity_poly.pdbx_seq_one_letter_code
_entity_poly.pdbx_strand_id
1 'polypeptide(L)'
;MNPWALLGTICQYKTGATFKWTTLQLDAFIYDAVVLDYQAGKDADCELMTIGKWSSMTGYGIGFPKNSPHVQKVNQLMLQYHQKGDLERLQNFWLTGACIHSSNSQTTSEPLGIENFMSAFFLLGVGIVSL
;
A
#
# COMPACT_ATOMS: atom_id res chain seq x y z
N MET A 1 -6.56 -2.63 17.54
CA MET A 1 -5.18 -2.27 17.14
C MET A 1 -4.47 -3.54 16.75
N ASN A 2 -4.04 -3.63 15.50
CA ASN A 2 -3.60 -4.88 14.88
C ASN A 2 -2.14 -5.10 15.29
N PRO A 3 -1.78 -6.18 15.99
CA PRO A 3 -0.42 -6.37 16.52
C PRO A 3 0.66 -6.42 15.43
N TRP A 4 0.27 -6.75 14.20
CA TRP A 4 1.13 -6.83 13.03
C TRP A 4 1.52 -5.49 12.41
N ALA A 5 0.81 -4.40 12.75
CA ALA A 5 1.09 -3.10 12.17
C ALA A 5 2.51 -2.63 12.52
N LEU A 6 3.02 -2.98 13.71
CA LEU A 6 4.30 -2.49 14.23
C LEU A 6 5.55 -2.96 13.46
N LEU A 7 5.43 -3.95 12.57
CA LEU A 7 6.57 -4.56 11.89
C LEU A 7 6.91 -3.91 10.53
N GLY A 8 6.02 -3.08 9.97
CA GLY A 8 6.23 -2.43 8.68
C GLY A 8 4.94 -2.31 7.88
N THR A 9 5.06 -1.84 6.65
CA THR A 9 3.91 -1.76 5.73
C THR A 9 3.80 -3.07 4.96
N ILE A 10 2.59 -3.61 4.91
CA ILE A 10 2.29 -4.83 4.16
C ILE A 10 1.93 -4.42 2.72
N CYS A 11 2.51 -5.08 1.73
CA CYS A 11 2.12 -4.98 0.32
C CYS A 11 1.61 -6.32 -0.18
N GLN A 12 0.49 -6.28 -0.92
CA GLN A 12 -0.22 -7.45 -1.44
C GLN A 12 -0.79 -7.13 -2.83
N TYR A 13 -0.97 -8.18 -3.64
CA TYR A 13 -1.59 -8.10 -4.95
C TYR A 13 -3.12 -8.10 -4.89
N LYS A 14 -3.78 -7.32 -5.74
CA LYS A 14 -5.24 -7.16 -5.80
C LYS A 14 -5.96 -8.43 -6.26
N THR A 15 -5.35 -9.20 -7.15
CA THR A 15 -5.94 -10.39 -7.81
C THR A 15 -5.53 -11.72 -7.18
N GLY A 16 -4.93 -11.71 -5.98
CA GLY A 16 -4.42 -12.93 -5.34
C GLY A 16 -3.22 -13.55 -6.07
N ALA A 17 -2.56 -12.79 -6.95
CA ALA A 17 -1.32 -13.22 -7.57
C ALA A 17 -0.16 -13.20 -6.57
N THR A 18 0.84 -14.06 -6.80
CA THR A 18 1.98 -14.24 -5.90
C THR A 18 3.22 -13.55 -6.44
N PHE A 19 3.93 -12.85 -5.56
CA PHE A 19 5.20 -12.22 -5.91
C PHE A 19 6.28 -13.31 -6.03
N LYS A 20 6.98 -13.37 -7.16
CA LYS A 20 8.02 -14.37 -7.43
C LYS A 20 9.41 -13.74 -7.38
N TRP A 21 10.06 -13.81 -6.21
CA TRP A 21 11.35 -13.14 -5.98
C TRP A 21 12.58 -13.97 -6.33
N THR A 22 12.51 -15.30 -6.38
CA THR A 22 13.66 -16.13 -6.83
C THR A 22 13.33 -17.60 -7.05
N THR A 23 12.32 -18.16 -6.36
CA THR A 23 11.75 -19.50 -6.61
C THR A 23 10.51 -19.76 -5.75
N LEU A 24 10.33 -19.01 -4.65
CA LEU A 24 9.14 -19.04 -3.80
C LEU A 24 8.06 -18.06 -4.29
N GLN A 25 6.80 -18.45 -4.14
CA GLN A 25 5.63 -17.59 -4.32
C GLN A 25 5.27 -16.96 -2.96
N LEU A 26 5.15 -15.64 -2.92
CA LEU A 26 4.80 -14.90 -1.70
C LEU A 26 3.45 -14.19 -1.88
N ASP A 27 2.51 -14.42 -0.97
CA ASP A 27 1.18 -13.78 -0.98
C ASP A 27 1.21 -12.35 -0.43
N ALA A 28 2.09 -12.08 0.55
CA ALA A 28 2.24 -10.77 1.17
C ALA A 28 3.69 -10.53 1.58
N PHE A 29 4.14 -9.29 1.47
CA PHE A 29 5.50 -8.86 1.79
C PHE A 29 5.48 -7.66 2.74
N ILE A 30 6.43 -7.64 3.69
CA ILE A 30 6.58 -6.54 4.65
C ILE A 30 7.89 -5.82 4.35
N TYR A 31 7.81 -4.51 4.15
CA TYR A 31 8.97 -3.67 3.92
C TYR A 31 8.71 -2.21 4.29
N ASP A 32 9.68 -1.36 4.00
CA ASP A 32 9.57 0.08 4.19
C ASP A 32 8.44 0.66 3.33
N ALA A 33 7.65 1.54 3.96
CA ALA A 33 6.43 2.08 3.39
C ALA A 33 6.69 2.85 2.09
N VAL A 34 7.71 3.71 2.09
CA VAL A 34 7.98 4.61 0.97
C VAL A 34 8.46 3.86 -0.26
N VAL A 35 9.26 2.80 -0.07
CA VAL A 35 9.74 1.97 -1.17
C VAL A 35 8.59 1.17 -1.78
N LEU A 36 7.71 0.63 -0.96
CA LEU A 36 6.52 -0.10 -1.43
C LEU A 36 5.55 0.81 -2.17
N ASP A 37 5.31 2.02 -1.66
CA ASP A 37 4.42 3.01 -2.30
C ASP A 37 4.98 3.47 -3.66
N TYR A 38 6.30 3.68 -3.74
CA TYR A 38 6.97 3.96 -5.01
C TYR A 38 6.81 2.80 -6.00
N GLN A 39 7.05 1.56 -5.56
CA GLN A 39 6.98 0.39 -6.42
C GLN A 39 5.54 0.12 -6.89
N ALA A 40 4.56 0.21 -5.98
CA ALA A 40 3.14 0.09 -6.31
C ALA A 40 2.68 1.20 -7.25
N GLY A 41 3.18 2.43 -7.08
CA GLY A 41 2.91 3.56 -7.98
C GLY A 41 3.48 3.41 -9.39
N LYS A 42 4.56 2.64 -9.55
CA LYS A 42 5.24 2.39 -10.83
C LYS A 42 4.77 1.12 -11.53
N ASP A 43 3.91 0.34 -10.89
CA ASP A 43 3.34 -0.87 -11.47
C ASP A 43 2.49 -0.53 -12.70
N ALA A 44 2.60 -1.31 -13.77
CA ALA A 44 1.93 -1.00 -15.05
C ALA A 44 0.42 -1.25 -14.96
N ASP A 45 0.03 -2.28 -14.22
CA ASP A 45 -1.35 -2.76 -14.11
C ASP A 45 -2.00 -2.38 -12.76
N CYS A 46 -1.29 -1.64 -11.91
CA CYS A 46 -1.72 -1.23 -10.56
C CYS A 46 -2.27 -2.38 -9.71
N GLU A 47 -1.68 -3.56 -9.86
CA GLU A 47 -2.15 -4.76 -9.16
C GLU A 47 -1.53 -4.84 -7.76
N LEU A 48 -0.35 -4.25 -7.56
CA LEU A 48 0.28 -4.09 -6.26
C LEU A 48 -0.41 -3.00 -5.42
N MET A 49 -0.80 -3.34 -4.20
CA MET A 49 -1.39 -2.40 -3.25
C MET A 49 -0.78 -2.53 -1.86
N THR A 50 -0.52 -1.40 -1.21
CA THR A 50 -0.15 -1.36 0.21
C THR A 50 -1.40 -1.47 1.09
N ILE A 51 -1.40 -2.37 2.06
CA ILE A 51 -2.54 -2.65 2.94
C ILE A 51 -2.33 -1.99 4.30
N GLY A 52 -3.32 -1.20 4.72
CA GLY A 52 -3.35 -0.58 6.04
C GLY A 52 -2.62 0.76 6.14
N LYS A 53 -2.67 1.36 7.33
CA LYS A 53 -2.02 2.63 7.64
C LYS A 53 -0.58 2.37 8.08
N TRP A 54 0.35 3.22 7.66
CA TRP A 54 1.75 3.16 8.07
C TRP A 54 1.83 3.20 9.60
N SER A 55 2.22 2.09 10.22
CA SER A 55 2.21 1.98 11.69
C SER A 55 3.33 2.74 12.36
N SER A 56 4.36 3.10 11.61
CA SER A 56 5.48 3.89 12.09
C SER A 56 5.77 4.96 11.05
N MET A 57 5.44 6.22 11.36
CA MET A 57 5.77 7.36 10.51
C MET A 57 7.22 7.77 10.77
N THR A 58 8.15 6.84 10.56
CA THR A 58 9.59 7.13 10.62
C THR A 58 9.98 7.83 9.33
N GLY A 59 10.28 9.12 9.41
CA GLY A 59 10.81 9.87 8.28
C GLY A 59 12.29 9.60 8.05
N TYR A 60 12.75 9.75 6.81
CA TYR A 60 14.18 9.74 6.49
C TYR A 60 14.88 11.00 7.03
N GLY A 61 16.12 10.85 7.49
CA GLY A 61 16.92 11.95 8.04
C GLY A 61 18.35 11.93 7.53
N ILE A 62 19.02 13.09 7.61
CA ILE A 62 20.42 13.24 7.24
C ILE A 62 21.27 13.25 8.52
N GLY A 63 22.24 12.34 8.60
CA GLY A 63 23.15 12.23 9.74
C GLY A 63 24.40 13.09 9.57
N PHE A 64 24.85 13.72 10.67
CA PHE A 64 26.10 14.46 10.77
C PHE A 64 26.97 13.91 11.91
N PRO A 65 28.31 14.06 11.85
CA PRO A 65 29.16 13.69 12.98
C PRO A 65 28.80 14.50 14.24
N LYS A 66 28.99 13.89 15.41
CA LYS A 66 28.71 14.51 16.72
C LYS A 66 29.43 15.85 16.83
N ASN A 67 28.73 16.87 17.33
CA ASN A 67 29.22 18.27 17.47
C ASN A 67 29.53 19.01 16.17
N SER A 68 28.96 18.61 15.03
CA SER A 68 29.11 19.37 13.79
C SER A 68 28.39 20.73 13.85
N PRO A 69 29.06 21.84 13.47
CA PRO A 69 28.44 23.17 13.42
C PRO A 69 27.45 23.34 12.24
N HIS A 70 27.36 22.34 11.35
CA HIS A 70 26.50 22.40 10.17
C HIS A 70 25.08 21.92 10.44
N VAL A 71 24.85 21.19 11.54
CA VAL A 71 23.54 20.61 11.86
C VAL A 71 22.47 21.70 11.95
N GLN A 72 22.74 22.79 12.69
CA GLN A 72 21.75 23.86 12.83
C GLN A 72 21.45 24.54 11.49
N LYS A 73 22.48 24.80 10.68
CA LYS A 73 22.31 25.46 9.38
C LYS A 73 21.49 24.62 8.41
N VAL A 74 21.78 23.32 8.32
CA VAL A 74 21.04 22.39 7.44
C VAL A 74 19.60 22.22 7.92
N ASN A 75 19.37 22.08 9.22
CA ASN A 75 18.02 21.97 9.76
C ASN A 75 17.17 23.22 9.47
N GLN A 76 17.74 24.42 9.60
CA GLN A 76 17.05 25.66 9.25
C GLN A 76 16.68 25.71 7.75
N LEU A 77 17.59 25.31 6.86
CA LEU A 77 17.31 25.24 5.43
C LEU A 77 16.22 24.21 5.10
N MET A 78 16.25 23.03 5.72
CA MET A 78 15.20 22.03 5.56
C MET A 78 13.83 22.56 5.95
N LEU A 79 13.73 23.26 7.08
CA LEU A 79 12.49 23.89 7.52
C LEU A 79 11.99 24.95 6.52
N GLN A 80 12.90 25.74 5.95
CA GLN A 80 12.55 26.71 4.90
C GLN A 80 12.01 26.02 3.65
N TYR A 81 12.64 24.94 3.18
CA TYR A 81 12.15 24.16 2.03
C TYR A 81 10.79 23.51 2.30
N HIS A 82 10.58 23.04 3.54
CA HIS A 82 9.29 22.50 3.97
C HIS A 82 8.21 23.58 3.95
N GLN A 83 8.45 24.74 4.57
CA GLN A 83 7.48 25.85 4.62
C GLN A 83 7.16 26.41 3.24
N LYS A 84 8.13 26.41 2.33
CA LYS A 84 7.95 26.86 0.96
C LYS A 84 7.19 25.84 0.08
N GLY A 85 7.03 24.60 0.55
CA GLY A 85 6.39 23.52 -0.21
C GLY A 85 7.28 22.92 -1.31
N ASP A 86 8.57 23.28 -1.36
CA ASP A 86 9.50 22.75 -2.35
C ASP A 86 9.66 21.23 -2.15
N LEU A 87 9.70 20.75 -0.90
CA LEU A 87 9.78 19.31 -0.59
C LEU A 87 8.58 18.53 -1.12
N GLU A 88 7.36 19.06 -0.94
CA GLU A 88 6.14 18.42 -1.44
C GLU A 88 6.14 18.36 -2.97
N ARG A 89 6.63 19.41 -3.63
CA ARG A 89 6.79 19.42 -5.09
C ARG A 89 7.78 18.36 -5.57
N LEU A 90 8.92 18.21 -4.88
CA LEU A 90 9.88 17.15 -5.19
C LEU A 90 9.27 15.77 -4.96
N GLN A 91 8.55 15.57 -3.86
CA GLN A 91 7.86 14.32 -3.58
C GLN A 91 6.85 13.99 -4.69
N ASN A 92 6.03 14.95 -5.10
CA ASN A 92 5.03 14.74 -6.13
C ASN A 92 5.64 14.47 -7.51
N PHE A 93 6.83 14.99 -7.77
CA PHE A 93 7.50 14.76 -9.06
C PHE A 93 8.22 13.40 -9.12
N TRP A 94 8.86 12.99 -8.02
CA TRP A 94 9.71 11.80 -7.99
C TRP A 94 9.03 10.56 -7.44
N LEU A 95 8.16 10.71 -6.44
CA LEU A 95 7.54 9.60 -5.72
C LEU A 95 6.09 9.32 -6.16
N THR A 96 5.37 10.29 -6.71
CA THR A 96 4.01 10.02 -7.22
C THR A 96 4.06 9.13 -8.45
N GLY A 97 3.43 7.96 -8.33
CA GLY A 97 3.21 7.03 -9.42
C GLY A 97 1.89 7.27 -10.16
N ALA A 98 1.68 6.50 -11.23
CA ALA A 98 0.43 6.54 -12.00
C ALA A 98 -0.73 5.90 -11.22
N CYS A 99 -0.43 4.94 -10.36
CA CYS A 99 -1.41 4.27 -9.51
C CYS A 99 -1.70 5.12 -8.27
N ILE A 100 -2.84 5.80 -8.25
CA ILE A 100 -3.31 6.52 -7.07
C ILE A 100 -4.11 5.54 -6.22
N HIS A 101 -3.61 5.24 -5.03
CA HIS A 101 -4.32 4.42 -4.06
C HIS A 101 -5.52 5.21 -3.53
N SER A 102 -6.71 4.97 -4.09
CA SER A 102 -7.93 5.45 -3.48
C SER A 102 -8.16 4.62 -2.21
N SER A 103 -7.70 5.14 -1.07
CA SER A 103 -7.98 4.61 0.27
C SER A 103 -9.49 4.55 0.60
N ASN A 104 -10.33 5.02 -0.33
CA ASN A 104 -11.77 4.90 -0.35
C ASN A 104 -12.26 3.88 -1.39
N SER A 105 -11.61 2.72 -1.46
CA SER A 105 -12.26 1.50 -1.96
C SER A 105 -12.43 0.52 -0.79
N GLN A 106 -13.05 1.00 0.29
CA GLN A 106 -13.85 0.09 1.10
C GLN A 106 -14.92 -0.47 0.17
N THR A 107 -14.79 -1.74 -0.18
CA THR A 107 -15.91 -2.58 -0.58
C THR A 107 -16.86 -1.93 -1.60
N THR A 108 -16.42 -1.69 -2.84
CA THR A 108 -17.40 -1.89 -3.90
C THR A 108 -17.63 -3.39 -3.90
N SER A 109 -18.69 -3.84 -3.24
CA SER A 109 -19.21 -5.18 -3.43
C SER A 109 -19.20 -5.41 -4.93
N GLU A 110 -18.33 -6.30 -5.42
CA GLU A 110 -18.54 -6.88 -6.74
C GLU A 110 -20.01 -7.28 -6.75
N PRO A 111 -20.81 -6.86 -7.76
CA PRO A 111 -22.21 -7.26 -7.83
C PRO A 111 -22.21 -8.78 -7.66
N LEU A 112 -22.90 -9.27 -6.61
CA LEU A 112 -22.83 -10.66 -6.19
C LEU A 112 -22.96 -11.55 -7.44
N GLY A 113 -21.85 -12.18 -7.83
CA GLY A 113 -21.81 -13.03 -9.01
C GLY A 113 -22.83 -14.16 -8.88
N ILE A 114 -23.24 -14.73 -10.02
CA ILE A 114 -24.18 -15.87 -10.11
C ILE A 114 -23.81 -17.00 -9.12
N GLU A 115 -22.52 -17.16 -8.82
CA GLU A 115 -21.98 -18.11 -7.83
C GLU A 115 -22.66 -18.02 -6.46
N ASN A 116 -22.98 -16.82 -5.99
CA ASN A 116 -23.65 -16.60 -4.70
C ASN A 116 -25.14 -17.00 -4.73
N PHE A 117 -25.76 -17.03 -5.92
CA PHE A 117 -27.15 -17.42 -6.12
C PHE A 117 -27.32 -18.93 -6.40
N MET A 118 -26.23 -19.66 -6.61
CA MET A 118 -26.25 -21.09 -6.94
C MET A 118 -26.96 -21.94 -5.87
N SER A 119 -26.83 -21.57 -4.59
CA SER A 119 -27.49 -22.27 -3.48
C SER A 119 -29.02 -22.22 -3.56
N ALA A 120 -29.59 -21.10 -4.02
CA ALA A 120 -31.03 -20.94 -4.18
C ALA A 120 -31.58 -21.84 -5.31
N PHE A 121 -30.84 -21.98 -6.41
CA PHE A 121 -31.21 -22.88 -7.51
C PHE A 121 -31.15 -24.35 -7.09
N PHE A 122 -30.16 -24.75 -6.29
CA PHE A 122 -30.09 -26.11 -5.76
C PHE A 122 -31.26 -26.43 -4.81
N LEU A 123 -31.63 -25.51 -3.92
CA LEU A 123 -32.77 -25.69 -3.02
C LEU A 123 -34.09 -25.84 -3.79
N LEU A 124 -34.30 -25.02 -4.83
CA LEU A 124 -35.46 -25.15 -5.71
C LEU A 124 -35.45 -26.47 -6.49
N GLY A 125 -34.29 -26.87 -7.02
CA GLY A 125 -34.15 -28.13 -7.77
C GLY A 125 -34.48 -29.36 -6.92
N VAL A 126 -33.96 -29.43 -5.69
CA VAL A 126 -34.28 -30.52 -4.75
C VAL A 126 -35.78 -30.53 -4.41
N GLY A 127 -36.38 -29.35 -4.22
CA GLY A 127 -37.81 -29.23 -3.97
C GLY A 127 -38.70 -29.75 -5.12
N ILE A 128 -38.28 -29.57 -6.37
CA ILE A 128 -38.99 -30.10 -7.55
C ILE A 128 -38.78 -31.60 -7.71
N VAL A 129 -37.58 -32.13 -7.42
CA VAL A 129 -37.28 -33.57 -7.53
C VAL A 129 -37.96 -34.39 -6.42
N SER A 130 -38.21 -33.79 -5.25
CA SER A 130 -38.95 -34.43 -4.16
C SER A 130 -40.48 -34.37 -4.30
N LEU A 131 -40.99 -33.75 -5.38
CA LEU A 131 -42.41 -33.62 -5.71
C LEU A 131 -42.83 -34.66 -6.76
#